data_AF-A0A1H0V8G2-F1
#
_entry.id   AF-A0A1H0V8G2-F1
#
_cell.length_a   1.000
_cell.length_b   1.000
_cell.length_c   1.000
_cell.angle_alpha   90.00
_cell.angle_beta   90.00
_cell.angle_gamma   90.00
#
_symmetry.space_group_name_H-M   'P 1'
#
loop_
_entity.id
_entity.type
_entity.pdbx_description
1 polymer ?
#
loop_
_entity_poly.entity_id
_entity_poly.type
_entity_poly.pdbx_seq_one_letter_code
_entity_poly.pdbx_strand_id
1 'polypeptide(L)'
;MCNAYEYTLNGQLTAAIANGMDYRYSYDKDGLLTAKKASGKTLLAYTYDELGRKTSQIDISGRKVKYQFDQSNRLVDICNEIDQSIVRFDRDADGAIEKITHANGRYQDIAYDADKNITSLTVATPDKLLAQNTYRYDGNGQRTEKNELTGKTLYTYDSLNRLAQAEYPTYTERFTYDHAGNRLTRTAKDIEEQYVYDVNNRLMQRSINGQAENYQYDQSGNLLQDANNTYEYDDFRRTSKVTTNTGNTQINRYDAEGLRYEMEENGKLVQFIFNENKEVITEQEGVNITRLIRTSDLWAMESEPEKTWYHYASDEQGSTIFITDKTGNVKNCYTYDAFGNTIESEEQIPNRYKYTGQQFDQITQQYYLRARFYNPAIARFTQEDEYQGDGLNLYAYCANNPVDYYDPSGYLKKWLDDKTLQHVADEIHEAIGPDVRAKRSRTTTVTQGKDLNGKVIHTVTSSSPSGLTGKQKNKARELLGDDVKLPKVEPGNKVLHEHHGEQRGIRGTEGQLERVQASSSGAKHGGAACKECAEAQMKNGVRNATGIQEKFGGEGRRFPKCGG
;
A
#
# COMPACT_ATOMS: atom_id res chain seq x y z
N MET A 1 -25.75 12.73 3.22
CA MET A 1 -26.25 11.59 4.05
C MET A 1 -25.62 11.66 5.45
N CYS A 2 -26.19 11.06 6.50
CA CYS A 2 -25.60 11.13 7.85
C CYS A 2 -25.24 9.71 8.34
N ASN A 3 -23.96 9.48 8.61
CA ASN A 3 -23.51 8.29 9.31
C ASN A 3 -23.76 8.49 10.81
N ALA A 4 -24.28 7.46 11.48
CA ALA A 4 -24.43 7.45 12.93
C ALA A 4 -23.59 6.34 13.52
N TYR A 5 -22.92 6.64 14.63
CA TYR A 5 -22.06 5.70 15.34
C TYR A 5 -22.45 5.65 16.80
N GLU A 6 -22.53 4.44 17.35
CA GLU A 6 -22.76 4.21 18.77
C GLU A 6 -21.51 3.61 19.38
N TYR A 7 -21.20 3.98 20.62
CA TYR A 7 -20.03 3.51 21.34
C TYR A 7 -20.37 3.05 22.74
N THR A 8 -19.59 2.11 23.26
CA THR A 8 -19.52 1.83 24.69
C THR A 8 -18.91 3.02 25.46
N LEU A 9 -19.05 3.01 26.79
CA LEU A 9 -18.44 4.04 27.65
C LEU A 9 -16.90 4.09 27.54
N ASN A 10 -16.26 2.95 27.23
CA ASN A 10 -14.82 2.84 26.98
C ASN A 10 -14.42 3.08 25.52
N GLY A 11 -15.34 3.57 24.66
CA GLY A 11 -15.03 4.03 23.31
C GLY A 11 -15.02 2.95 22.21
N GLN A 12 -15.46 1.73 22.51
CA GLN A 12 -15.57 0.66 21.50
C GLN A 12 -16.82 0.87 20.64
N LEU A 13 -16.69 0.72 19.33
CA LEU A 13 -17.79 0.93 18.37
C LEU A 13 -18.84 -0.18 18.52
N THR A 14 -20.06 0.14 18.96
CA THR A 14 -21.16 -0.85 19.10
C THR A 14 -22.11 -0.87 17.93
N ALA A 15 -22.25 0.25 17.22
CA ALA A 15 -23.02 0.30 15.99
C ALA A 15 -22.45 1.31 15.00
N ALA A 16 -22.55 1.00 13.70
CA ALA A 16 -22.23 1.88 12.59
C ALA A 16 -23.37 1.84 11.58
N ILE A 17 -24.04 2.97 11.39
CA ILE A 17 -25.31 3.05 10.68
C ILE A 17 -25.16 4.05 9.52
N ALA A 18 -25.41 3.59 8.30
CA ALA A 18 -25.41 4.43 7.10
C ALA A 18 -26.37 3.88 6.05
N ASN A 19 -27.14 4.76 5.41
CA ASN A 19 -27.97 4.44 4.23
C ASN A 19 -28.86 3.19 4.39
N GLY A 20 -29.46 3.02 5.57
CA GLY A 20 -30.33 1.88 5.87
C GLY A 20 -29.60 0.60 6.30
N MET A 21 -28.26 0.58 6.27
CA MET A 21 -27.46 -0.46 6.92
C MET A 21 -27.25 -0.13 8.40
N ASP A 22 -27.50 -1.11 9.27
CA ASP A 22 -27.23 -1.09 10.70
C ASP A 22 -26.25 -2.23 11.01
N TYR A 23 -24.96 -1.88 11.11
CA TYR A 23 -23.95 -2.81 11.61
C TYR A 23 -23.86 -2.73 13.12
N ARG A 24 -23.84 -3.90 13.76
CA ARG A 24 -23.68 -4.03 15.21
C ARG A 24 -22.51 -4.92 15.56
N TYR A 25 -21.76 -4.50 16.55
CA TYR A 25 -20.54 -5.15 17.00
C TYR A 25 -20.72 -5.67 18.43
N SER A 26 -20.16 -6.83 18.71
CA SER A 26 -20.14 -7.43 20.04
C SER A 26 -18.72 -7.71 20.45
N TYR A 27 -18.39 -7.53 21.72
CA TYR A 27 -17.05 -7.71 22.26
C TYR A 27 -17.07 -8.66 23.45
N ASP A 28 -15.97 -9.35 23.69
CA ASP A 28 -15.79 -10.11 24.93
C ASP A 28 -15.35 -9.21 26.10
N LYS A 29 -15.08 -9.82 27.26
CA LYS A 29 -14.65 -9.11 28.48
C LYS A 29 -13.30 -8.41 28.35
N ASP A 30 -12.46 -8.85 27.42
CA ASP A 30 -11.11 -8.32 27.18
C ASP A 30 -11.12 -7.28 26.05
N GLY A 31 -12.29 -7.04 25.44
CA GLY A 31 -12.53 -6.03 24.43
C GLY A 31 -12.28 -6.49 23.00
N LEU A 32 -12.14 -7.80 22.76
CA LEU A 32 -11.92 -8.38 21.44
C LEU A 32 -13.25 -8.57 20.70
N LEU A 33 -13.28 -8.27 19.40
CA LEU A 33 -14.49 -8.32 18.58
C LEU A 33 -14.98 -9.76 18.41
N THR A 34 -16.13 -10.12 18.97
CA THR A 34 -16.68 -11.48 18.88
C THR A 34 -17.71 -11.65 17.76
N ALA A 35 -18.36 -10.57 17.32
CA ALA A 35 -19.29 -10.63 16.21
C ALA A 35 -19.49 -9.28 15.52
N LYS A 36 -19.66 -9.32 14.19
CA LYS A 36 -20.20 -8.22 13.36
C LYS A 36 -21.51 -8.70 12.74
N LYS A 37 -22.59 -7.96 12.96
CA LYS A 37 -23.95 -8.28 12.51
C LYS A 37 -24.48 -7.17 11.62
N ALA A 38 -25.32 -7.50 10.65
CA ALA A 38 -26.08 -6.55 9.86
C ALA A 38 -27.56 -6.92 9.89
N SER A 39 -28.42 -5.99 10.29
CA SER A 39 -29.88 -6.19 10.33
C SER A 39 -30.30 -7.49 11.04
N GLY A 40 -29.62 -7.82 12.14
CA GLY A 40 -29.87 -9.03 12.95
C GLY A 40 -29.19 -10.31 12.45
N LYS A 41 -28.65 -10.34 11.23
CA LYS A 41 -27.87 -11.48 10.71
C LYS A 41 -26.40 -11.35 11.10
N THR A 42 -25.80 -12.43 11.59
CA THR A 42 -24.34 -12.48 11.82
C THR A 42 -23.62 -12.53 10.47
N LEU A 43 -22.81 -11.51 10.19
CA LEU A 43 -21.92 -11.48 9.03
C LEU A 43 -20.62 -12.23 9.34
N LEU A 44 -20.10 -12.00 10.55
CA LEU A 44 -18.85 -12.54 11.04
C LEU A 44 -18.95 -12.86 12.54
N ALA A 45 -18.34 -13.95 12.96
CA ALA A 45 -18.11 -14.25 14.37
C ALA A 45 -16.69 -14.77 14.59
N TYR A 46 -16.14 -14.48 15.76
CA TYR A 46 -14.76 -14.77 16.11
C TYR A 46 -14.66 -15.47 17.46
N THR A 47 -13.61 -16.28 17.62
CA THR A 47 -13.19 -16.79 18.92
C THR A 47 -11.71 -16.50 19.14
N TYR A 48 -11.35 -16.36 20.41
CA TYR A 48 -9.98 -16.07 20.84
C TYR A 48 -9.53 -17.08 21.90
N ASP A 49 -8.23 -17.27 22.04
CA ASP A 49 -7.66 -17.97 23.18
C ASP A 49 -7.36 -17.01 24.36
N GLU A 50 -6.81 -17.55 25.45
CA GLU A 50 -6.48 -16.78 26.66
C GLU A 50 -5.40 -15.70 26.44
N LEU A 51 -4.65 -15.77 25.35
CA LEU A 51 -3.66 -14.77 24.96
C LEU A 51 -4.26 -13.70 24.03
N GLY A 52 -5.54 -13.81 23.69
CA GLY A 52 -6.25 -12.90 22.79
C GLY A 52 -5.95 -13.15 21.31
N ARG A 53 -5.36 -14.30 20.95
CA ARG A 53 -5.08 -14.65 19.56
C ARG A 53 -6.36 -15.20 18.92
N LYS A 54 -6.71 -14.73 17.72
CA LYS A 54 -7.89 -15.22 16.99
C LYS A 54 -7.73 -16.70 16.66
N THR A 55 -8.59 -17.56 17.22
CA THR A 55 -8.56 -19.02 17.00
C THR A 55 -9.57 -19.49 15.97
N SER A 56 -10.63 -18.73 15.72
CA SER A 56 -11.54 -19.02 14.61
C SER A 56 -12.28 -17.81 14.08
N GLN A 57 -12.74 -17.94 12.84
CA GLN A 57 -13.63 -17.01 12.16
C GLN A 57 -14.77 -17.81 11.52
N ILE A 58 -16.00 -17.33 11.69
CA ILE A 58 -17.21 -17.88 11.07
C ILE A 58 -17.77 -16.80 10.15
N ASP A 59 -18.09 -17.16 8.91
CA ASP A 59 -18.67 -16.25 7.93
C ASP A 59 -20.21 -16.24 7.94
N ILE A 60 -20.78 -15.49 6.99
CA ILE A 60 -22.22 -15.31 6.83
C ILE A 60 -23.01 -16.59 6.52
N SER A 61 -22.34 -17.65 6.04
CA SER A 61 -22.99 -18.94 5.78
C SER A 61 -22.83 -19.91 6.95
N GLY A 62 -22.08 -19.54 7.98
CA GLY A 62 -21.76 -20.41 9.10
C GLY A 62 -20.53 -21.30 8.90
N ARG A 63 -19.75 -21.10 7.81
CA ARG A 63 -18.51 -21.88 7.61
C ARG A 63 -17.44 -21.38 8.55
N LYS A 64 -16.79 -22.31 9.25
CA LYS A 64 -15.76 -22.02 10.25
C LYS A 64 -14.36 -22.32 9.72
N VAL A 65 -13.50 -21.32 9.84
CA VAL A 65 -12.05 -21.41 9.63
C VAL A 65 -11.36 -21.28 10.98
N LYS A 66 -10.37 -22.13 11.24
CA LYS A 66 -9.59 -22.16 12.49
C LYS A 66 -8.15 -21.75 12.21
N TYR A 67 -7.55 -21.11 13.20
CA TYR A 67 -6.17 -20.62 13.18
C TYR A 67 -5.43 -21.28 14.34
N GLN A 68 -4.33 -21.98 14.03
CA GLN A 68 -3.52 -22.70 15.02
C GLN A 68 -2.16 -22.03 15.19
N PHE A 69 -1.73 -21.93 16.45
CA PHE A 69 -0.49 -21.26 16.83
C PHE A 69 0.45 -22.21 17.54
N ASP A 70 1.75 -21.98 17.39
CA ASP A 70 2.76 -22.64 18.22
C ASP A 70 2.89 -22.00 19.62
N GLN A 71 3.80 -22.55 20.42
CA GLN A 71 4.11 -22.06 21.77
C GLN A 71 4.77 -20.67 21.77
N SER A 72 5.31 -20.24 20.63
CA SER A 72 5.94 -18.92 20.43
C SER A 72 4.97 -17.89 19.86
N ASN A 73 3.66 -18.17 19.89
CA ASN A 73 2.59 -17.30 19.39
C ASN A 73 2.58 -17.07 17.87
N ARG A 74 3.18 -17.96 17.09
CA ARG A 74 3.22 -17.82 15.63
C ARG A 74 2.15 -18.69 14.99
N LEU A 75 1.44 -18.17 13.99
CA LEU A 75 0.50 -18.96 13.20
C LEU A 75 1.27 -20.06 12.44
N VAL A 76 0.79 -21.30 12.55
CA VAL A 76 1.38 -22.49 11.91
C VAL A 76 0.42 -23.21 10.98
N ASP A 77 -0.90 -23.06 11.17
CA ASP A 77 -1.89 -23.70 10.31
C ASP A 77 -3.20 -22.90 10.27
N ILE A 78 -3.80 -22.85 9.09
CA ILE A 78 -5.19 -22.45 8.90
C ILE A 78 -5.94 -23.70 8.43
N CYS A 79 -6.95 -24.12 9.19
CA CYS A 79 -7.66 -25.37 8.93
C CYS A 79 -9.18 -25.16 8.94
N ASN A 80 -9.90 -26.12 8.36
CA ASN A 80 -11.36 -26.12 8.35
C ASN A 80 -11.94 -26.60 9.70
N GLU A 81 -13.26 -26.60 9.82
CA GLU A 81 -13.97 -26.97 11.06
C GLU A 81 -13.63 -28.36 11.63
N ILE A 82 -13.18 -29.31 10.79
CA ILE A 82 -12.78 -30.67 11.15
C ILE A 82 -11.25 -30.86 11.23
N ASP A 83 -10.50 -29.77 11.39
CA ASP A 83 -9.02 -29.77 11.55
C ASP A 83 -8.25 -30.28 10.32
N GLN A 84 -8.84 -30.22 9.12
CA GLN A 84 -8.07 -30.43 7.89
C GLN A 84 -7.38 -29.13 7.49
N SER A 85 -6.05 -29.18 7.37
CA SER A 85 -5.21 -28.06 6.95
C SER A 85 -5.61 -27.55 5.56
N ILE A 86 -5.79 -26.24 5.45
CA ILE A 86 -6.01 -25.49 4.20
C ILE A 86 -4.68 -24.91 3.73
N VAL A 87 -3.92 -24.32 4.66
CA VAL A 87 -2.57 -23.81 4.45
C VAL A 87 -1.75 -23.92 5.74
N ARG A 88 -0.55 -24.47 5.61
CA ARG A 88 0.42 -24.67 6.69
C ARG A 88 1.67 -23.85 6.46
N PHE A 89 2.24 -23.34 7.55
CA PHE A 89 3.45 -22.51 7.55
C PHE A 89 4.55 -23.21 8.34
N ASP A 90 5.60 -23.64 7.65
CA ASP A 90 6.80 -24.20 8.26
C ASP A 90 7.89 -23.11 8.31
N ARG A 91 8.70 -23.12 9.38
CA ARG A 91 9.62 -22.05 9.73
C ARG A 91 11.04 -22.57 9.93
N ASP A 92 12.00 -21.73 9.59
CA ASP A 92 13.41 -21.98 9.85
C ASP A 92 13.76 -21.81 11.35
N ALA A 93 15.05 -22.01 11.67
CA ALA A 93 15.56 -21.90 13.04
C ALA A 93 15.47 -20.49 13.65
N ASP A 94 15.47 -19.44 12.81
CA ASP A 94 15.29 -18.05 13.23
C ASP A 94 13.80 -17.68 13.35
N GLY A 95 12.92 -18.60 12.99
CA GLY A 95 11.48 -18.42 12.99
C GLY A 95 10.93 -17.76 11.74
N ALA A 96 11.73 -17.58 10.68
CA ALA A 96 11.27 -17.07 9.39
C ALA A 96 10.41 -18.13 8.66
N ILE A 97 9.38 -17.75 7.90
CA ILE A 97 8.64 -18.75 7.09
C ILE A 97 9.53 -19.24 5.96
N GLU A 98 9.91 -20.52 5.98
CA GLU A 98 10.72 -21.16 4.93
C GLU A 98 9.86 -21.93 3.91
N LYS A 99 8.66 -22.36 4.32
CA LYS A 99 7.76 -23.11 3.45
C LYS A 99 6.29 -22.86 3.77
N ILE A 100 5.49 -22.67 2.73
CA ILE A 100 4.02 -22.60 2.80
C ILE A 100 3.44 -23.76 2.01
N THR A 101 2.61 -24.59 2.61
CA THR A 101 2.02 -25.77 1.97
C THR A 101 0.50 -25.68 1.95
N HIS A 102 -0.12 -25.82 0.79
CA HIS A 102 -1.57 -25.75 0.61
C HIS A 102 -2.20 -27.16 0.56
N ALA A 103 -3.50 -27.25 0.82
CA ALA A 103 -4.23 -28.52 0.85
C ALA A 103 -4.17 -29.33 -0.46
N ASN A 104 -3.98 -28.67 -1.61
CA ASN A 104 -3.80 -29.35 -2.90
C ASN A 104 -2.36 -29.85 -3.16
N GLY A 105 -1.47 -29.77 -2.16
CA GLY A 105 -0.06 -30.17 -2.25
C GLY A 105 0.86 -29.13 -2.90
N ARG A 106 0.34 -28.02 -3.42
CA ARG A 106 1.16 -26.92 -3.90
C ARG A 106 1.88 -26.24 -2.73
N TYR A 107 3.12 -25.85 -2.94
CA TYR A 107 3.92 -25.17 -1.93
C TYR A 107 4.67 -23.95 -2.49
N GLN A 108 5.12 -23.11 -1.55
CA GLN A 108 6.05 -22.01 -1.77
C GLN A 108 7.26 -22.19 -0.84
N ASP A 109 8.46 -22.33 -1.38
CA ASP A 109 9.71 -22.36 -0.61
C ASP A 109 10.38 -20.98 -0.68
N ILE A 110 10.83 -20.49 0.47
CA ILE A 110 11.34 -19.12 0.63
C ILE A 110 12.68 -19.17 1.35
N ALA A 111 13.65 -18.41 0.84
CA ALA A 111 14.94 -18.22 1.50
C ALA A 111 15.21 -16.74 1.73
N TYR A 112 15.97 -16.44 2.78
CA TYR A 112 16.30 -15.09 3.20
C TYR A 112 17.80 -14.88 3.29
N ASP A 113 18.25 -13.64 3.20
CA ASP A 113 19.58 -13.23 3.65
C ASP A 113 19.60 -12.93 5.16
N ALA A 114 20.76 -12.47 5.65
CA ALA A 114 20.95 -12.14 7.06
C ALA A 114 20.12 -10.93 7.53
N ASP A 115 19.72 -10.04 6.61
CA ASP A 115 18.90 -8.85 6.86
C ASP A 115 17.41 -9.15 6.68
N LYS A 116 17.04 -10.43 6.48
CA LYS A 116 15.68 -10.93 6.27
C LYS A 116 15.04 -10.46 4.96
N ASN A 117 15.83 -10.04 3.97
CA ASN A 117 15.32 -9.87 2.61
C ASN A 117 15.13 -11.23 1.94
N ILE A 118 14.06 -11.39 1.16
CA ILE A 118 13.80 -12.63 0.41
C ILE A 118 14.85 -12.76 -0.71
N THR A 119 15.65 -13.83 -0.70
CA THR A 119 16.67 -14.12 -1.73
C THR A 119 16.20 -15.14 -2.76
N SER A 120 15.22 -15.97 -2.40
CA SER A 120 14.63 -16.98 -3.29
C SER A 120 13.15 -17.19 -2.96
N LEU A 121 12.34 -17.37 -4.01
CA LEU A 121 10.94 -17.79 -3.92
C LEU A 121 10.69 -18.84 -5.01
N THR A 122 10.33 -20.05 -4.60
CA THR A 122 9.96 -21.14 -5.51
C THR A 122 8.51 -21.51 -5.30
N VAL A 123 7.72 -21.59 -6.37
CA VAL A 123 6.32 -22.04 -6.34
C VAL A 123 6.20 -23.31 -7.18
N ALA A 124 5.68 -24.38 -6.60
CA ALA A 124 5.54 -25.66 -7.30
C ALA A 124 4.35 -26.48 -6.79
N THR A 125 3.85 -27.36 -7.64
CA THR A 125 3.02 -28.51 -7.24
C THR A 125 3.93 -29.73 -7.05
N PRO A 126 3.44 -30.87 -6.51
CA PRO A 126 4.23 -32.09 -6.42
C PRO A 126 4.82 -32.55 -7.77
N ASP A 127 4.13 -32.22 -8.87
CA ASP A 127 4.45 -32.71 -10.22
C ASP A 127 5.06 -31.64 -11.14
N LYS A 128 5.03 -30.35 -10.76
CA LYS A 128 5.37 -29.24 -11.67
C LYS A 128 5.93 -28.03 -10.95
N LEU A 129 7.08 -27.52 -11.44
CA LEU A 129 7.59 -26.19 -11.11
C LEU A 129 6.75 -25.11 -11.82
N LEU A 130 6.26 -24.14 -11.06
CA LEU A 130 5.44 -23.03 -11.58
C LEU A 130 6.23 -21.72 -11.66
N ALA A 131 6.98 -21.38 -10.62
CA ALA A 131 7.89 -20.24 -10.59
C ALA A 131 9.15 -20.55 -9.79
N GLN A 132 10.26 -19.94 -10.18
CA GLN A 132 11.52 -19.96 -9.45
C GLN A 132 12.18 -18.60 -9.63
N ASN A 133 12.18 -17.82 -8.54
CA ASN A 133 12.62 -16.45 -8.53
C ASN A 133 13.81 -16.31 -7.58
N THR A 134 14.82 -15.56 -7.99
CA THR A 134 15.91 -15.12 -7.10
C THR A 134 16.08 -13.62 -7.14
N TYR A 135 16.54 -13.06 -6.01
CA TYR A 135 16.59 -11.62 -5.82
C TYR A 135 17.97 -11.17 -5.34
N ARG A 136 18.36 -9.95 -5.72
CA ARG A 136 19.55 -9.27 -5.19
C ARG A 136 19.19 -7.87 -4.75
N TYR A 137 19.89 -7.40 -3.74
CA TYR A 137 19.68 -6.10 -3.12
C TYR A 137 20.97 -5.28 -3.14
N ASP A 138 20.84 -3.96 -3.14
CA ASP A 138 21.96 -3.05 -2.90
C ASP A 138 22.25 -2.92 -1.39
N GLY A 139 23.27 -2.14 -1.02
CA GLY A 139 23.63 -1.90 0.38
C GLY A 139 22.59 -1.12 1.21
N ASN A 140 21.54 -0.59 0.58
CA ASN A 140 20.42 0.09 1.23
C ASN A 140 19.18 -0.80 1.33
N GLY A 141 19.27 -2.08 0.93
CA GLY A 141 18.15 -3.02 0.91
C GLY A 141 17.20 -2.86 -0.27
N GLN A 142 17.52 -2.03 -1.27
CA GLN A 142 16.68 -1.89 -2.46
C GLN A 142 16.95 -3.03 -3.44
N ARG A 143 15.90 -3.62 -4.00
CA ARG A 143 16.06 -4.72 -4.94
C ARG A 143 16.67 -4.25 -6.25
N THR A 144 17.80 -4.81 -6.66
CA THR A 144 18.49 -4.48 -7.91
C THR A 144 18.32 -5.52 -9.00
N GLU A 145 18.01 -6.76 -8.63
CA GLU A 145 17.81 -7.88 -9.58
C GLU A 145 16.64 -8.74 -9.14
N LYS A 146 15.81 -9.15 -10.10
CA LYS A 146 14.84 -10.24 -9.99
C LYS A 146 15.07 -11.19 -11.17
N ASN A 147 15.45 -12.42 -10.90
CA ASN A 147 15.67 -13.44 -11.93
C ASN A 147 14.57 -14.49 -11.86
N GLU A 148 13.77 -14.59 -12.93
CA GLU A 148 12.63 -15.48 -13.05
C GLU A 148 12.89 -16.53 -14.14
N LEU A 149 12.01 -17.54 -14.26
CA LEU A 149 12.09 -18.53 -15.34
C LEU A 149 11.98 -17.91 -16.74
N THR A 150 11.32 -16.76 -16.85
CA THR A 150 11.15 -15.99 -18.10
C THR A 150 12.33 -15.07 -18.41
N GLY A 151 13.26 -14.91 -17.47
CA GLY A 151 14.47 -14.12 -17.63
C GLY A 151 14.73 -13.18 -16.46
N LYS A 152 15.78 -12.38 -16.62
CA LYS A 152 16.25 -11.44 -15.62
C LYS A 152 15.65 -10.05 -15.81
N THR A 153 15.21 -9.44 -14.72
CA THR A 153 14.85 -8.03 -14.62
C THR A 153 15.86 -7.30 -13.72
N LEU A 154 16.38 -6.17 -14.21
CA LEU A 154 17.28 -5.30 -13.44
C LEU A 154 16.58 -3.99 -13.07
N TYR A 155 16.77 -3.52 -11.85
CA TYR A 155 16.20 -2.27 -11.36
C TYR A 155 17.30 -1.27 -11.02
N THR A 156 17.09 -0.02 -11.38
CA THR A 156 17.93 1.09 -10.93
C THR A 156 17.08 2.20 -10.34
N TYR A 157 17.66 2.89 -9.36
CA TYR A 157 17.00 3.94 -8.59
C TYR A 157 17.72 5.27 -8.77
N ASP A 158 17.00 6.36 -8.66
CA ASP A 158 17.60 7.69 -8.57
C ASP A 158 18.13 7.98 -7.16
N SER A 159 18.73 9.15 -6.97
CA SER A 159 19.32 9.55 -5.67
C SER A 159 18.29 9.74 -4.54
N LEU A 160 16.99 9.67 -4.84
CA LEU A 160 15.89 9.75 -3.88
C LEU A 160 15.21 8.38 -3.70
N ASN A 161 15.86 7.29 -4.13
CA ASN A 161 15.36 5.91 -4.03
C ASN A 161 14.06 5.67 -4.81
N ARG A 162 13.81 6.45 -5.86
CA ARG A 162 12.67 6.25 -6.78
C ARG A 162 13.09 5.39 -7.94
N LEU A 163 12.23 4.50 -8.42
CA LEU A 163 12.52 3.62 -9.55
C LEU A 163 12.79 4.45 -10.81
N ALA A 164 14.02 4.43 -11.30
CA ALA A 164 14.46 5.18 -12.47
C ALA A 164 14.45 4.30 -13.74
N GLN A 165 14.75 3.01 -13.61
CA GLN A 165 14.73 2.06 -14.72
C GLN A 165 14.31 0.67 -14.25
N ALA A 166 13.49 0.00 -15.06
CA ALA A 166 13.27 -1.45 -15.00
C ALA A 166 13.65 -2.06 -16.36
N GLU A 167 14.69 -2.87 -16.40
CA GLU A 167 15.16 -3.57 -17.60
C GLU A 167 14.67 -5.01 -17.58
N TYR A 168 13.54 -5.25 -18.26
CA TYR A 168 12.93 -6.56 -18.42
C TYR A 168 13.66 -7.37 -19.52
N PRO A 169 13.46 -8.70 -19.58
CA PRO A 169 14.10 -9.55 -20.60
C PRO A 169 13.87 -9.12 -22.04
N THR A 170 12.75 -8.47 -22.34
CA THR A 170 12.34 -8.12 -23.71
C THR A 170 12.31 -6.62 -24.00
N TYR A 171 12.44 -5.75 -22.98
CA TYR A 171 12.37 -4.29 -23.14
C TYR A 171 12.83 -3.56 -21.88
N THR A 172 13.11 -2.26 -22.00
CA THR A 172 13.44 -1.41 -20.85
C THR A 172 12.36 -0.35 -20.65
N GLU A 173 11.95 -0.15 -19.40
CA GLU A 173 11.20 1.03 -18.96
C GLU A 173 12.12 2.02 -18.26
N ARG A 174 11.98 3.31 -18.59
CA ARG A 174 12.69 4.40 -17.91
C ARG A 174 11.71 5.45 -17.43
N PHE A 175 11.98 6.00 -16.26
CA PHE A 175 11.14 6.99 -15.61
C PHE A 175 11.97 8.21 -15.21
N THR A 176 11.36 9.38 -15.32
CA THR A 176 11.89 10.60 -14.70
C THR A 176 10.82 11.24 -13.84
N TYR A 177 11.25 12.06 -12.87
CA TYR A 177 10.36 12.68 -11.91
C TYR A 177 10.75 14.13 -11.67
N ASP A 178 9.78 14.96 -11.31
CA ASP A 178 10.04 16.29 -10.81
C ASP A 178 10.53 16.27 -9.35
N HIS A 179 10.74 17.45 -8.78
CA HIS A 179 11.19 17.60 -7.39
C HIS A 179 10.09 17.28 -6.36
N ALA A 180 8.81 17.34 -6.76
CA ALA A 180 7.67 16.95 -5.94
C ALA A 180 7.37 15.45 -6.03
N GLY A 181 8.12 14.69 -6.83
CA GLY A 181 7.91 13.26 -7.01
C GLY A 181 6.80 12.90 -7.99
N ASN A 182 6.33 13.82 -8.83
CA ASN A 182 5.46 13.47 -9.93
C ASN A 182 6.28 12.88 -11.08
N ARG A 183 5.81 11.79 -11.70
CA ARG A 183 6.45 11.17 -12.86
C ARG A 183 6.33 12.10 -14.06
N LEU A 184 7.45 12.61 -14.61
CA LEU A 184 7.49 13.50 -15.77
C LEU A 184 7.48 12.73 -17.09
N THR A 185 8.21 11.62 -17.16
CA THR A 185 8.28 10.78 -18.36
C THR A 185 8.25 9.30 -18.05
N ARG A 186 7.74 8.52 -19.00
CA ARG A 186 7.91 7.07 -19.09
C ARG A 186 8.26 6.71 -20.53
N THR A 187 9.31 5.92 -20.75
CA THR A 187 9.62 5.36 -22.07
C THR A 187 9.66 3.83 -22.01
N ALA A 188 8.89 3.14 -22.85
CA ALA A 188 8.80 1.68 -22.89
C ALA A 188 8.32 1.19 -24.27
N LYS A 189 8.95 0.17 -24.86
CA LYS A 189 8.49 -0.48 -26.12
C LYS A 189 8.05 0.51 -27.23
N ASP A 190 8.91 1.49 -27.54
CA ASP A 190 8.65 2.58 -28.52
C ASP A 190 7.49 3.53 -28.17
N ILE A 191 6.99 3.47 -26.93
CA ILE A 191 6.04 4.41 -26.36
C ILE A 191 6.81 5.41 -25.51
N GLU A 192 6.67 6.68 -25.83
CA GLU A 192 7.07 7.80 -24.98
C GLU A 192 5.83 8.45 -24.39
N GLU A 193 5.82 8.57 -23.06
CA GLU A 193 4.78 9.24 -22.31
C GLU A 193 5.36 10.44 -21.58
N GLN A 194 4.65 11.56 -21.66
CA GLN A 194 4.99 12.79 -20.95
C GLN A 194 3.80 13.23 -20.10
N TYR A 195 4.08 13.76 -18.91
CA TYR A 195 3.06 14.08 -17.92
C TYR A 195 3.19 15.53 -17.47
N VAL A 196 2.07 16.24 -17.43
CA VAL A 196 2.00 17.64 -17.00
C VAL A 196 1.11 17.73 -15.77
N TYR A 197 1.62 18.36 -14.71
CA TYR A 197 0.92 18.52 -13.44
C TYR A 197 0.66 19.99 -13.13
N ASP A 198 -0.34 20.24 -12.30
CA ASP A 198 -0.52 21.55 -11.70
C ASP A 198 0.26 21.70 -10.39
N VAL A 199 0.14 22.87 -9.76
CA VAL A 199 0.83 23.22 -8.50
C VAL A 199 0.42 22.36 -7.30
N ASN A 200 -0.70 21.64 -7.39
CA ASN A 200 -1.21 20.74 -6.35
C ASN A 200 -0.89 19.28 -6.68
N ASN A 201 0.04 19.01 -7.60
CA ASN A 201 0.42 17.68 -8.06
C ASN A 201 -0.70 16.92 -8.79
N ARG A 202 -1.75 17.59 -9.26
CA ARG A 202 -2.82 16.96 -10.04
C ARG A 202 -2.36 16.77 -11.48
N LEU A 203 -2.52 15.56 -12.02
CA LEU A 203 -2.12 15.27 -13.40
C LEU A 203 -3.10 15.99 -14.31
N MET A 204 -2.67 16.96 -15.11
CA MET A 204 -3.54 17.71 -16.02
C MET A 204 -3.57 17.10 -17.41
N GLN A 205 -2.44 16.55 -17.86
CA GLN A 205 -2.32 15.95 -19.19
C GLN A 205 -1.28 14.83 -19.18
N ARG A 206 -1.58 13.73 -19.87
CA ARG A 206 -0.62 12.72 -20.31
C ARG A 206 -0.54 12.75 -21.83
N SER A 207 0.65 12.72 -22.39
CA SER A 207 0.85 12.64 -23.84
C SER A 207 1.53 11.34 -24.21
N ILE A 208 0.89 10.51 -25.02
CA ILE A 208 1.42 9.22 -25.50
C ILE A 208 1.81 9.38 -26.97
N ASN A 209 3.10 9.31 -27.28
CA ASN A 209 3.63 9.53 -28.64
C ASN A 209 3.08 10.82 -29.29
N GLY A 210 2.94 11.88 -28.48
CA GLY A 210 2.41 13.19 -28.89
C GLY A 210 0.88 13.34 -28.87
N GLN A 211 0.11 12.26 -28.66
CA GLN A 211 -1.35 12.33 -28.49
C GLN A 211 -1.72 12.67 -27.05
N ALA A 212 -2.49 13.74 -26.84
CA ALA A 212 -2.81 14.25 -25.51
C ALA A 212 -4.11 13.64 -24.94
N GLU A 213 -4.00 13.16 -23.71
CA GLU A 213 -5.06 12.71 -22.82
C GLU A 213 -5.18 13.73 -21.69
N ASN A 214 -6.35 14.36 -21.53
CA ASN A 214 -6.58 15.39 -20.52
C ASN A 214 -7.30 14.81 -19.30
N TYR A 215 -7.02 15.40 -18.15
CA TYR A 215 -7.58 15.01 -16.88
C TYR A 215 -8.20 16.23 -16.19
N GLN A 216 -9.32 16.01 -15.51
CA GLN A 216 -10.04 17.07 -14.79
C GLN A 216 -10.30 16.64 -13.36
N TYR A 217 -10.16 17.58 -12.43
CA TYR A 217 -10.34 17.34 -10.99
C TYR A 217 -11.33 18.35 -10.42
N ASP A 218 -12.01 17.96 -9.35
CA ASP A 218 -12.75 18.90 -8.54
C ASP A 218 -11.81 19.77 -7.68
N GLN A 219 -12.39 20.70 -6.92
CA GLN A 219 -11.64 21.59 -6.03
C GLN A 219 -11.00 20.85 -4.84
N SER A 220 -11.52 19.68 -4.49
CA SER A 220 -10.99 18.85 -3.41
C SER A 220 -9.85 17.95 -3.89
N GLY A 221 -9.60 17.85 -5.19
CA GLY A 221 -8.56 17.00 -5.77
C GLY A 221 -9.03 15.59 -6.11
N ASN A 222 -10.32 15.36 -6.30
CA ASN A 222 -10.84 14.09 -6.82
C ASN A 222 -10.90 14.12 -8.36
N LEU A 223 -10.42 13.08 -9.04
CA LEU A 223 -10.42 12.97 -10.50
C LEU A 223 -11.86 12.87 -11.04
N LEU A 224 -12.35 13.85 -11.78
CA LEU A 224 -13.69 13.87 -12.40
C LEU A 224 -13.71 13.22 -13.79
N GLN A 225 -12.61 13.32 -14.54
CA GLN A 225 -12.52 12.81 -15.90
C GLN A 225 -11.08 12.46 -16.25
N ASP A 226 -10.87 11.31 -16.90
CA ASP A 226 -9.65 10.97 -17.62
C ASP A 226 -9.95 10.73 -19.12
N ALA A 227 -9.00 10.15 -19.87
CA ALA A 227 -9.16 9.84 -21.28
C ALA A 227 -10.35 8.91 -21.60
N ASN A 228 -10.66 8.00 -20.68
CA ASN A 228 -11.57 6.88 -20.90
C ASN A 228 -12.80 6.92 -20.02
N ASN A 229 -12.80 7.67 -18.91
CA ASN A 229 -13.74 7.53 -17.82
C ASN A 229 -14.19 8.89 -17.28
N THR A 230 -15.44 8.90 -16.81
CA THR A 230 -15.99 9.97 -15.98
C THR A 230 -16.33 9.43 -14.61
N TYR A 231 -16.09 10.22 -13.57
CA TYR A 231 -16.17 9.81 -12.18
C TYR A 231 -17.14 10.70 -11.41
N GLU A 232 -17.95 10.06 -10.58
CA GLU A 232 -18.83 10.70 -9.63
C GLU A 232 -18.40 10.30 -8.21
N TYR A 233 -18.55 11.20 -7.25
CA TYR A 233 -18.15 11.01 -5.86
C TYR A 233 -19.35 11.22 -4.93
N ASP A 234 -19.36 10.52 -3.79
CA ASP A 234 -20.32 10.79 -2.72
C ASP A 234 -19.88 11.98 -1.83
N ASP A 235 -20.72 12.36 -0.87
CA ASP A 235 -20.47 13.45 0.09
C ASP A 235 -19.19 13.24 0.94
N PHE A 236 -18.66 12.02 0.99
CA PHE A 236 -17.43 11.64 1.69
C PHE A 236 -16.24 11.51 0.75
N ARG A 237 -16.34 12.03 -0.49
CA ARG A 237 -15.27 12.01 -1.50
C ARG A 237 -14.86 10.61 -1.97
N ARG A 238 -15.72 9.60 -1.80
CA ARG A 238 -15.49 8.24 -2.29
C ARG A 238 -16.11 8.06 -3.66
N THR A 239 -15.42 7.39 -4.59
CA THR A 239 -15.88 7.19 -5.97
C THR A 239 -17.19 6.40 -5.98
N SER A 240 -18.32 7.06 -6.19
CA SER A 240 -19.65 6.46 -6.14
C SER A 240 -20.06 5.83 -7.46
N LYS A 241 -19.58 6.38 -8.59
CA LYS A 241 -19.85 5.84 -9.91
C LYS A 241 -18.75 6.18 -10.91
N VAL A 242 -18.47 5.26 -11.81
CA VAL A 242 -17.59 5.46 -12.96
C VAL A 242 -18.35 5.08 -14.22
N THR A 243 -18.30 5.92 -15.24
CA THR A 243 -18.85 5.64 -16.58
C THR A 243 -17.73 5.71 -17.61
N THR A 244 -17.48 4.61 -18.31
CA THR A 244 -16.48 4.54 -19.38
C THR A 244 -16.98 5.18 -20.67
N ASN A 245 -16.08 5.54 -21.57
CA ASN A 245 -16.39 6.06 -22.91
C ASN A 245 -17.13 5.03 -23.79
N THR A 246 -16.99 3.74 -23.48
CA THR A 246 -17.73 2.64 -24.10
C THR A 246 -19.12 2.44 -23.51
N GLY A 247 -19.51 3.23 -22.50
CA GLY A 247 -20.82 3.17 -21.86
C GLY A 247 -20.95 2.13 -20.75
N ASN A 248 -19.85 1.46 -20.35
CA ASN A 248 -19.86 0.60 -19.18
C ASN A 248 -19.97 1.43 -17.91
N THR A 249 -20.64 0.91 -16.91
CA THR A 249 -20.84 1.57 -15.62
C THR A 249 -20.39 0.70 -14.48
N GLN A 250 -19.65 1.30 -13.55
CA GLN A 250 -19.37 0.75 -12.23
C GLN A 250 -19.99 1.66 -11.17
N ILE A 251 -20.80 1.11 -10.27
CA ILE A 251 -21.40 1.84 -9.14
C ILE A 251 -20.86 1.21 -7.86
N ASN A 252 -20.33 2.04 -6.96
CA ASN A 252 -19.79 1.61 -5.67
C ASN A 252 -20.70 2.13 -4.56
N ARG A 253 -21.00 1.27 -3.59
CA ARG A 253 -21.73 1.65 -2.37
C ARG A 253 -20.86 1.32 -1.16
N TYR A 254 -20.79 2.28 -0.24
CA TYR A 254 -19.89 2.23 0.89
C TYR A 254 -20.68 2.17 2.20
N ASP A 255 -20.13 1.43 3.16
CA ASP A 255 -20.68 1.33 4.49
C ASP A 255 -20.28 2.52 5.37
N ALA A 256 -20.75 2.51 6.62
CA ALA A 256 -20.42 3.50 7.62
C ALA A 256 -18.94 3.47 8.04
N GLU A 257 -18.21 2.38 7.77
CA GLU A 257 -16.78 2.23 8.05
C GLU A 257 -15.89 2.72 6.90
N GLY A 258 -16.49 3.18 5.81
CA GLY A 258 -15.77 3.64 4.62
C GLY A 258 -15.46 2.55 3.61
N LEU A 259 -15.94 1.32 3.80
CA LEU A 259 -15.60 0.18 2.96
C LEU A 259 -16.66 -0.06 1.89
N ARG A 260 -16.22 -0.36 0.66
CA ARG A 260 -17.07 -0.72 -0.48
C ARG A 260 -17.71 -2.08 -0.24
N TYR A 261 -18.82 -2.11 0.49
CA TYR A 261 -19.57 -3.33 0.80
C TYR A 261 -20.37 -3.85 -0.39
N GLU A 262 -20.58 -3.05 -1.43
CA GLU A 262 -21.30 -3.46 -2.62
C GLU A 262 -20.79 -2.72 -3.86
N MET A 263 -20.76 -3.44 -4.97
CA MET A 263 -20.43 -2.91 -6.27
C MET A 263 -21.36 -3.48 -7.33
N GLU A 264 -21.67 -2.66 -8.32
CA GLU A 264 -22.47 -3.03 -9.48
C GLU A 264 -21.71 -2.70 -10.77
N GLU A 265 -21.41 -3.73 -11.56
CA GLU A 265 -20.74 -3.62 -12.86
C GLU A 265 -21.76 -3.95 -13.95
N ASN A 266 -22.18 -2.96 -14.75
CA ASN A 266 -23.19 -3.11 -15.82
C ASN A 266 -24.49 -3.81 -15.36
N GLY A 267 -24.99 -3.46 -14.18
CA GLY A 267 -26.20 -4.05 -13.58
C GLY A 267 -25.96 -5.38 -12.85
N LYS A 268 -24.74 -5.94 -12.89
CA LYS A 268 -24.37 -7.14 -12.12
C LYS A 268 -23.81 -6.73 -10.75
N LEU A 269 -24.48 -7.17 -9.68
CA LEU A 269 -24.16 -6.78 -8.32
C LEU A 269 -23.32 -7.84 -7.60
N VAL A 270 -22.31 -7.39 -6.85
CA VAL A 270 -21.52 -8.19 -5.91
C VAL A 270 -21.46 -7.47 -4.56
N GLN A 271 -21.65 -8.21 -3.47
CA GLN A 271 -21.51 -7.71 -2.10
C GLN A 271 -20.22 -8.25 -1.48
N PHE A 272 -19.57 -7.43 -0.65
CA PHE A 272 -18.32 -7.74 0.02
C PHE A 272 -18.49 -7.67 1.53
N ILE A 273 -18.00 -8.69 2.23
CA ILE A 273 -17.91 -8.69 3.69
C ILE A 273 -16.45 -8.58 4.08
N PHE A 274 -16.15 -7.52 4.84
CA PHE A 274 -14.82 -7.23 5.35
C PHE A 274 -14.67 -7.72 6.78
N ASN A 275 -13.50 -8.30 7.08
CA ASN A 275 -13.11 -8.70 8.42
C ASN A 275 -12.62 -7.51 9.27
N GLU A 276 -12.15 -7.79 10.48
CA GLU A 276 -11.64 -6.82 11.44
C GLU A 276 -10.40 -6.05 10.94
N ASN A 277 -9.64 -6.64 10.02
CA ASN A 277 -8.47 -6.04 9.37
C ASN A 277 -8.83 -5.30 8.08
N LYS A 278 -10.13 -5.12 7.79
CA LYS A 278 -10.65 -4.49 6.57
C LYS A 278 -10.23 -5.23 5.28
N GLU A 279 -10.03 -6.54 5.39
CA GLU A 279 -9.80 -7.43 4.24
C GLU A 279 -11.10 -8.15 3.86
N VAL A 280 -11.35 -8.33 2.57
CA VAL A 280 -12.54 -9.06 2.10
C VAL A 280 -12.39 -10.54 2.40
N ILE A 281 -13.38 -11.12 3.08
CA ILE A 281 -13.44 -12.54 3.41
C ILE A 281 -14.61 -13.26 2.74
N THR A 282 -15.57 -12.51 2.19
CA THR A 282 -16.70 -13.06 1.44
C THR A 282 -17.10 -12.14 0.31
N GLU A 283 -17.32 -12.72 -0.86
CA GLU A 283 -18.03 -12.11 -1.98
C GLU A 283 -19.37 -12.83 -2.16
N GLN A 284 -20.44 -12.07 -2.34
CA GLN A 284 -21.77 -12.62 -2.55
C GLN A 284 -22.39 -12.07 -3.84
N GLU A 285 -22.69 -12.97 -4.77
CA GLU A 285 -23.36 -12.69 -6.04
C GLU A 285 -24.70 -13.45 -6.07
N GLY A 286 -25.77 -12.78 -5.61
CA GLY A 286 -27.07 -13.43 -5.43
C GLY A 286 -27.00 -14.55 -4.38
N VAL A 287 -27.11 -15.80 -4.84
CA VAL A 287 -27.01 -17.00 -3.99
C VAL A 287 -25.59 -17.58 -3.92
N ASN A 288 -24.70 -17.15 -4.82
CA ASN A 288 -23.33 -17.66 -4.88
C ASN A 288 -22.49 -16.94 -3.83
N ILE A 289 -21.70 -17.71 -3.08
CA ILE A 289 -20.82 -17.20 -2.04
C ILE A 289 -19.40 -17.66 -2.34
N THR A 290 -18.48 -16.72 -2.52
CA THR A 290 -17.05 -16.98 -2.59
C THR A 290 -16.42 -16.59 -1.27
N ARG A 291 -15.79 -17.56 -0.59
CA ARG A 291 -15.05 -17.34 0.66
C ARG A 291 -13.59 -17.20 0.37
N LEU A 292 -12.95 -16.20 0.95
CA LEU A 292 -11.51 -15.97 0.83
C LEU A 292 -10.83 -16.38 2.13
N ILE A 293 -9.93 -17.35 2.03
CA ILE A 293 -9.05 -17.76 3.12
C ILE A 293 -7.79 -16.92 2.99
N ARG A 294 -7.63 -15.96 3.90
CA ARG A 294 -6.56 -14.99 3.85
C ARG A 294 -6.15 -14.47 5.23
N THR A 295 -4.92 -13.98 5.29
CA THR A 295 -4.45 -13.02 6.30
C THR A 295 -4.25 -11.68 5.59
N SER A 296 -3.10 -11.02 5.73
CA SER A 296 -2.64 -10.02 4.77
C SER A 296 -2.64 -10.56 3.33
N ASP A 297 -2.12 -11.77 3.14
CA ASP A 297 -2.05 -12.47 1.84
C ASP A 297 -3.22 -13.43 1.61
N LEU A 298 -3.51 -13.69 0.34
CA LEU A 298 -4.54 -14.62 -0.12
C LEU A 298 -3.99 -16.04 -0.23
N TRP A 299 -4.65 -17.00 0.42
CA TRP A 299 -4.21 -18.40 0.44
C TRP A 299 -5.08 -19.32 -0.40
N ALA A 300 -6.40 -19.17 -0.29
CA ALA A 300 -7.35 -20.00 -0.98
C ALA A 300 -8.69 -19.29 -1.14
N MET A 301 -9.53 -19.81 -2.02
CA MET A 301 -10.94 -19.51 -2.05
C MET A 301 -11.79 -20.76 -2.16
N GLU A 302 -12.99 -20.69 -1.60
CA GLU A 302 -14.03 -21.72 -1.71
C GLU A 302 -15.31 -21.09 -2.26
N SER A 303 -15.85 -21.64 -3.35
CA SER A 303 -17.16 -21.25 -3.89
C SER A 303 -18.27 -22.14 -3.34
N GLU A 304 -19.43 -21.55 -3.04
CA GLU A 304 -20.70 -22.25 -2.78
C GLU A 304 -21.77 -21.77 -3.78
N PRO A 305 -22.67 -22.69 -4.23
CA PRO A 305 -22.93 -24.03 -3.69
C PRO A 305 -22.04 -25.18 -4.23
N GLU A 306 -21.17 -24.93 -5.20
CA GLU A 306 -20.39 -25.98 -5.88
C GLU A 306 -19.33 -26.64 -4.98
N LYS A 307 -18.96 -25.99 -3.86
CA LYS A 307 -17.91 -26.40 -2.92
C LYS A 307 -16.56 -26.59 -3.61
N THR A 308 -16.25 -25.69 -4.54
CA THR A 308 -15.01 -25.76 -5.32
C THR A 308 -13.91 -24.97 -4.63
N TRP A 309 -12.74 -25.59 -4.49
CA TRP A 309 -11.56 -24.99 -3.89
C TRP A 309 -10.54 -24.58 -4.94
N TYR A 310 -9.99 -23.39 -4.75
CA TYR A 310 -8.84 -22.88 -5.49
C TYR A 310 -7.81 -22.32 -4.52
N HIS A 311 -6.54 -22.42 -4.89
CA HIS A 311 -5.42 -21.98 -4.06
C HIS A 311 -4.66 -20.87 -4.78
N TYR A 312 -4.31 -19.81 -4.06
CA TYR A 312 -3.60 -18.64 -4.59
C TYR A 312 -2.10 -18.77 -4.34
N ALA A 313 -1.28 -18.63 -5.38
CA ALA A 313 0.15 -18.46 -5.23
C ALA A 313 0.52 -17.02 -5.56
N SER A 314 1.42 -16.46 -4.76
CA SER A 314 1.81 -15.07 -4.86
C SER A 314 3.28 -14.91 -5.15
N ASP A 315 3.65 -13.78 -5.73
CA ASP A 315 5.05 -13.36 -5.77
C ASP A 315 5.51 -12.81 -4.41
N GLU A 316 6.76 -12.34 -4.37
CA GLU A 316 7.36 -11.77 -3.16
C GLU A 316 6.68 -10.49 -2.65
N GLN A 317 5.83 -9.86 -3.48
CA GLN A 317 5.03 -8.69 -3.13
C GLN A 317 3.59 -9.06 -2.75
N GLY A 318 3.27 -10.35 -2.65
CA GLY A 318 1.92 -10.84 -2.42
C GLY A 318 0.98 -10.62 -3.61
N SER A 319 1.50 -10.35 -4.81
CA SER A 319 0.70 -10.27 -6.04
C SER A 319 0.31 -11.67 -6.49
N THR A 320 -0.94 -11.88 -6.86
CA THR A 320 -1.39 -13.20 -7.36
C THR A 320 -0.71 -13.51 -8.69
N ILE A 321 0.11 -14.57 -8.74
CA ILE A 321 0.77 -15.04 -9.98
C ILE A 321 0.16 -16.32 -10.54
N PHE A 322 -0.41 -17.18 -9.68
CA PHE A 322 -1.15 -18.35 -10.12
C PHE A 322 -2.36 -18.63 -9.23
N ILE A 323 -3.41 -19.17 -9.83
CA ILE A 323 -4.51 -19.81 -9.11
C ILE A 323 -4.61 -21.26 -9.57
N THR A 324 -4.55 -22.20 -8.64
CA THR A 324 -4.60 -23.65 -8.94
C THR A 324 -5.84 -24.30 -8.35
N ASP A 325 -6.43 -25.27 -9.06
CA ASP A 325 -7.53 -26.07 -8.53
C ASP A 325 -7.08 -27.11 -7.48
N LYS A 326 -8.04 -27.89 -6.95
CA LYS A 326 -7.81 -28.97 -5.98
C LYS A 326 -6.85 -30.07 -6.44
N THR A 327 -6.59 -30.18 -7.74
CA THR A 327 -5.67 -31.16 -8.34
C THR A 327 -4.31 -30.55 -8.71
N GLY A 328 -4.09 -29.26 -8.43
CA GLY A 328 -2.86 -28.55 -8.75
C GLY A 328 -2.80 -28.01 -10.19
N ASN A 329 -3.87 -28.11 -10.98
CA ASN A 329 -3.89 -27.52 -12.32
C ASN A 329 -4.02 -26.01 -12.24
N VAL A 330 -3.18 -25.29 -12.99
CA VAL A 330 -3.26 -23.82 -13.11
C VAL A 330 -4.56 -23.44 -13.86
N LYS A 331 -5.32 -22.54 -13.26
CA LYS A 331 -6.55 -21.94 -13.81
C LYS A 331 -6.33 -20.52 -14.25
N ASN A 332 -5.62 -19.74 -13.43
CA ASN A 332 -5.25 -18.38 -13.79
C ASN A 332 -3.73 -18.21 -13.65
N CYS A 333 -3.15 -17.39 -14.53
CA CYS A 333 -1.78 -16.90 -14.41
C CYS A 333 -1.73 -15.41 -14.69
N TYR A 334 -0.81 -14.70 -14.03
CA TYR A 334 -0.64 -13.26 -14.17
C TYR A 334 0.83 -12.86 -14.12
N THR A 335 1.19 -11.86 -14.91
CA THR A 335 2.46 -11.14 -14.79
C THR A 335 2.21 -9.65 -14.72
N TYR A 336 3.07 -8.92 -14.02
CA TYR A 336 2.92 -7.50 -13.77
C TYR A 336 4.19 -6.74 -14.13
N ASP A 337 4.05 -5.48 -14.56
CA ASP A 337 5.16 -4.54 -14.54
C ASP A 337 5.45 -4.05 -13.11
N ALA A 338 6.47 -3.21 -12.96
CA ALA A 338 6.91 -2.74 -11.65
C ALA A 338 5.83 -1.93 -10.93
N PHE A 339 4.90 -1.28 -11.66
CA PHE A 339 3.83 -0.46 -11.11
C PHE A 339 2.47 -1.21 -11.06
N GLY A 340 2.45 -2.51 -11.33
CA GLY A 340 1.26 -3.34 -11.20
C GLY A 340 0.32 -3.36 -12.41
N ASN A 341 0.73 -2.86 -13.58
CA ASN A 341 0.00 -3.12 -14.82
C ASN A 341 0.14 -4.60 -15.17
N THR A 342 -0.97 -5.26 -15.47
CA THR A 342 -0.94 -6.65 -15.96
C THR A 342 -0.36 -6.69 -17.38
N ILE A 343 0.77 -7.40 -17.55
CA ILE A 343 1.43 -7.56 -18.85
C ILE A 343 0.82 -8.75 -19.60
N GLU A 344 0.70 -9.88 -18.91
CA GLU A 344 0.09 -11.10 -19.43
C GLU A 344 -0.88 -11.66 -18.40
N SER A 345 -2.00 -12.21 -18.88
CA SER A 345 -2.94 -12.95 -18.04
C SER A 345 -3.67 -14.02 -18.83
N GLU A 346 -3.81 -15.19 -18.21
CA GLU A 346 -4.79 -16.21 -18.63
C GLU A 346 -5.77 -16.39 -17.47
N GLU A 347 -7.07 -16.30 -17.74
CA GLU A 347 -8.12 -16.49 -16.74
C GLU A 347 -9.11 -17.56 -17.20
N GLN A 348 -9.14 -18.70 -16.51
CA GLN A 348 -10.17 -19.74 -16.70
C GLN A 348 -11.29 -19.63 -15.67
N ILE A 349 -11.05 -18.91 -14.57
CA ILE A 349 -12.05 -18.62 -13.53
C ILE A 349 -12.04 -17.12 -13.20
N PRO A 350 -13.17 -16.55 -12.76
CA PRO A 350 -13.22 -15.15 -12.32
C PRO A 350 -12.28 -14.91 -11.14
N ASN A 351 -11.55 -13.80 -11.17
CA ASN A 351 -10.71 -13.37 -10.05
C ASN A 351 -10.60 -11.84 -10.00
N ARG A 352 -10.79 -11.27 -8.82
CA ARG A 352 -10.65 -9.84 -8.57
C ARG A 352 -9.33 -9.49 -7.89
N TYR A 353 -8.61 -10.45 -7.32
CA TYR A 353 -7.42 -10.15 -6.51
C TYR A 353 -6.16 -10.34 -7.33
N LYS A 354 -5.46 -9.25 -7.66
CA LYS A 354 -4.31 -9.26 -8.58
C LYS A 354 -3.05 -8.71 -7.91
N TYR A 355 -2.50 -7.60 -8.40
CA TYR A 355 -1.28 -6.99 -7.89
C TYR A 355 -1.37 -6.70 -6.39
N THR A 356 -0.35 -7.11 -5.64
CA THR A 356 -0.25 -7.03 -4.17
C THR A 356 -1.45 -7.62 -3.40
N GLY A 357 -2.27 -8.47 -4.03
CA GLY A 357 -3.44 -9.11 -3.45
C GLY A 357 -4.67 -8.20 -3.34
N GLN A 358 -4.68 -7.07 -4.06
CA GLN A 358 -5.73 -6.05 -3.96
C GLN A 358 -6.82 -6.23 -5.01
N GLN A 359 -8.00 -5.68 -4.73
CA GLN A 359 -9.15 -5.76 -5.64
C GLN A 359 -8.90 -4.95 -6.91
N PHE A 360 -8.90 -5.61 -8.05
CA PHE A 360 -8.80 -5.05 -9.37
C PHE A 360 -10.18 -4.91 -10.02
N ASP A 361 -10.53 -3.70 -10.39
CA ASP A 361 -11.80 -3.38 -11.04
C ASP A 361 -11.64 -3.48 -12.55
N GLN A 362 -12.26 -4.49 -13.15
CA GLN A 362 -12.10 -4.81 -14.57
C GLN A 362 -12.69 -3.73 -15.50
N ILE A 363 -13.70 -2.98 -15.05
CA ILE A 363 -14.26 -1.88 -15.86
C ILE A 363 -13.29 -0.69 -15.92
N THR A 364 -12.71 -0.31 -14.77
CA THR A 364 -11.91 0.91 -14.66
C THR A 364 -10.41 0.67 -14.85
N GLN A 365 -9.97 -0.59 -14.78
CA GLN A 365 -8.57 -1.02 -14.77
C GLN A 365 -7.78 -0.41 -13.60
N GLN A 366 -8.41 -0.29 -12.43
CA GLN A 366 -7.84 0.31 -11.23
C GLN A 366 -7.88 -0.66 -10.04
N TYR A 367 -7.02 -0.42 -9.06
CA TYR A 367 -7.03 -1.14 -7.80
C TYR A 367 -7.79 -0.35 -6.74
N TYR A 368 -8.79 -0.98 -6.12
CA TYR A 368 -9.45 -0.45 -4.93
C TYR A 368 -8.63 -0.80 -3.69
N LEU A 369 -7.98 0.21 -3.10
CA LEU A 369 -7.17 0.08 -1.90
C LEU A 369 -7.92 0.57 -0.68
N ARG A 370 -9.25 0.39 -0.60
CA ARG A 370 -10.09 0.88 0.50
C ARG A 370 -10.20 2.40 0.58
N ALA A 371 -9.15 3.10 1.00
CA ALA A 371 -9.17 4.56 1.12
C ALA A 371 -9.23 5.27 -0.24
N ARG A 372 -8.51 4.73 -1.23
CA ARG A 372 -8.33 5.37 -2.54
C ARG A 372 -8.27 4.33 -3.65
N PHE A 373 -8.47 4.81 -4.88
CA PHE A 373 -8.20 4.03 -6.09
C PHE A 373 -6.81 4.30 -6.64
N TYR A 374 -6.04 3.24 -6.85
CA TYR A 374 -4.74 3.28 -7.50
C TYR A 374 -4.87 2.93 -8.99
N ASN A 375 -4.35 3.79 -9.86
CA ASN A 375 -4.32 3.56 -11.30
C ASN A 375 -2.89 3.18 -11.73
N PRO A 376 -2.63 1.91 -12.09
CA PRO A 376 -1.29 1.46 -12.46
C PRO A 376 -0.79 2.04 -13.79
N ALA A 377 -1.70 2.39 -14.71
CA ALA A 377 -1.32 2.95 -16.02
C ALA A 377 -0.64 4.31 -15.88
N ILE A 378 -1.06 5.10 -14.90
CA ILE A 378 -0.47 6.40 -14.56
C ILE A 378 0.35 6.37 -13.25
N ALA A 379 0.54 5.18 -12.66
CA ALA A 379 1.30 4.94 -11.43
C ALA A 379 0.97 5.87 -10.26
N ARG A 380 -0.32 6.18 -10.06
CA ARG A 380 -0.74 7.09 -8.99
C ARG A 380 -2.17 6.88 -8.52
N PHE A 381 -2.47 7.45 -7.37
CA PHE A 381 -3.84 7.53 -6.87
C PHE A 381 -4.69 8.51 -7.69
N THR A 382 -5.99 8.28 -7.74
CA THR A 382 -6.96 9.15 -8.43
C THR A 382 -7.55 10.24 -7.53
N GLN A 383 -7.21 10.21 -6.24
CA GLN A 383 -7.66 11.14 -5.20
C GLN A 383 -6.47 11.55 -4.32
N GLU A 384 -6.53 12.75 -3.74
CA GLU A 384 -5.57 13.16 -2.71
C GLU A 384 -5.61 12.24 -1.49
N ASP A 385 -4.46 12.02 -0.89
CA ASP A 385 -4.34 11.42 0.44
C ASP A 385 -5.00 12.29 1.50
N GLU A 386 -5.99 11.73 2.19
CA GLU A 386 -6.58 12.36 3.37
C GLU A 386 -5.63 12.30 4.57
N TYR A 387 -4.68 11.36 4.56
CA TYR A 387 -3.67 11.19 5.59
C TYR A 387 -2.32 11.74 5.12
N GLN A 388 -2.05 13.01 5.46
CA GLN A 388 -0.84 13.74 5.01
C GLN A 388 0.48 13.29 5.69
N GLY A 389 0.56 12.02 6.11
CA GLY A 389 1.71 11.46 6.82
C GLY A 389 2.85 10.99 5.91
N ASP A 390 2.58 10.74 4.63
CA ASP A 390 3.47 9.96 3.75
C ASP A 390 4.22 10.76 2.68
N GLY A 391 4.04 12.08 2.66
CA GLY A 391 4.74 13.00 1.76
C GLY A 391 3.89 14.21 1.39
N LEU A 392 4.52 15.19 0.71
CA LEU A 392 3.81 16.38 0.19
C LEU A 392 3.10 16.11 -1.13
N ASN A 393 3.40 14.98 -1.79
CA ASN A 393 2.70 14.54 -2.98
C ASN A 393 1.58 13.58 -2.58
N LEU A 394 0.37 14.11 -2.47
CA LEU A 394 -0.81 13.39 -1.98
C LEU A 394 -1.35 12.36 -2.99
N TYR A 395 -0.72 12.19 -4.16
CA TYR A 395 -1.14 11.23 -5.18
C TYR A 395 -0.12 10.12 -5.43
N ALA A 396 1.10 10.24 -4.92
CA ALA A 396 2.17 9.30 -5.22
C ALA A 396 1.85 7.89 -4.68
N TYR A 397 2.04 6.87 -5.51
CA TYR A 397 1.98 5.48 -5.08
C TYR A 397 3.37 5.03 -4.64
N CYS A 398 3.48 4.47 -3.43
CA CYS A 398 4.71 3.85 -2.94
C CYS A 398 5.97 4.72 -3.07
N ALA A 399 5.83 6.05 -2.94
CA ALA A 399 6.92 7.02 -3.17
C ALA A 399 7.68 6.83 -4.51
N ASN A 400 7.01 6.30 -5.54
CA ASN A 400 7.60 5.88 -6.82
C ASN A 400 8.63 4.74 -6.74
N ASN A 401 8.62 3.95 -5.67
CA ASN A 401 9.36 2.70 -5.56
C ASN A 401 8.39 1.54 -5.27
N PRO A 402 7.58 1.12 -6.26
CA PRO A 402 6.67 -0.01 -6.08
C PRO A 402 7.40 -1.38 -6.06
N VAL A 403 8.72 -1.41 -6.26
CA VAL A 403 9.52 -2.66 -6.25
C VAL A 403 9.86 -3.06 -4.82
N ASP A 404 10.05 -2.08 -3.93
CA ASP A 404 10.38 -2.29 -2.52
C ASP A 404 9.21 -1.99 -1.56
N TYR A 405 8.17 -1.30 -2.04
CA TYR A 405 7.03 -0.88 -1.24
C TYR A 405 5.70 -1.26 -1.87
N TYR A 406 4.70 -1.49 -1.03
CA TYR A 406 3.29 -1.65 -1.41
C TYR A 406 2.41 -0.81 -0.49
N ASP A 407 1.22 -0.40 -0.95
CA ASP A 407 0.22 0.21 -0.07
C ASP A 407 -0.98 -0.76 0.07
N PRO A 408 -1.20 -1.38 1.24
CA PRO A 408 -2.36 -2.23 1.44
C PRO A 408 -3.65 -1.43 1.52
N SER A 409 -3.62 -0.21 2.05
CA SER A 409 -4.79 0.47 2.59
C SER A 409 -5.18 1.76 1.87
N GLY A 410 -4.38 2.15 0.89
CA GLY A 410 -4.47 3.43 0.23
C GLY A 410 -4.17 4.60 1.16
N TYR A 411 -3.53 4.42 2.31
CA TYR A 411 -3.14 5.50 3.23
C TYR A 411 -1.64 5.63 3.42
N LEU A 412 -0.94 4.50 3.47
CA LEU A 412 0.47 4.47 3.85
C LEU A 412 1.15 3.32 3.11
N LYS A 413 2.25 3.63 2.45
CA LYS A 413 3.13 2.58 1.92
C LYS A 413 3.76 1.82 3.09
N LYS A 414 3.90 0.52 2.93
CA LYS A 414 4.67 -0.38 3.78
C LYS A 414 5.85 -0.90 2.99
N TRP A 415 6.96 -1.15 3.68
CA TRP A 415 8.08 -1.86 3.08
C TRP A 415 7.70 -3.32 2.84
N LEU A 416 8.34 -3.98 1.87
CA LEU A 416 8.06 -5.38 1.59
C LEU A 416 8.50 -6.33 2.71
N ASP A 417 9.45 -5.92 3.56
CA ASP A 417 9.81 -6.65 4.77
C ASP A 417 8.69 -6.64 5.83
N ASP A 418 7.93 -5.55 5.95
CA ASP A 418 6.70 -5.48 6.74
C ASP A 418 5.59 -6.40 6.17
N LYS A 419 5.63 -6.67 4.85
CA LYS A 419 4.77 -7.69 4.22
C LYS A 419 5.34 -9.09 4.30
N THR A 420 6.59 -9.29 4.73
CA THR A 420 7.17 -10.63 4.70
C THR A 420 6.19 -11.57 5.38
N LEU A 421 6.02 -12.74 4.77
CA LEU A 421 5.14 -13.82 5.22
C LEU A 421 5.33 -14.13 6.72
N GLN A 422 6.42 -13.64 7.31
CA GLN A 422 6.64 -13.45 8.73
C GLN A 422 5.52 -12.80 9.54
N HIS A 423 4.89 -11.72 9.07
CA HIS A 423 3.89 -10.93 9.80
C HIS A 423 2.53 -11.63 9.97
N VAL A 424 2.36 -12.82 9.39
CA VAL A 424 1.23 -13.71 9.66
C VAL A 424 1.08 -14.01 11.18
N ALA A 425 2.15 -13.81 11.98
CA ALA A 425 2.12 -13.91 13.44
C ALA A 425 1.77 -12.59 14.18
N ASP A 426 2.20 -11.43 13.69
CA ASP A 426 2.08 -10.15 14.43
C ASP A 426 0.77 -9.40 14.12
N GLU A 427 0.21 -9.54 12.91
CA GLU A 427 -1.07 -8.92 12.54
C GLU A 427 -2.30 -9.59 13.21
N ILE A 428 -2.12 -10.76 13.84
CA ILE A 428 -3.18 -11.37 14.67
C ILE A 428 -3.23 -10.73 16.08
N HIS A 429 -2.20 -9.95 16.45
CA HIS A 429 -2.19 -9.15 17.67
C HIS A 429 -2.65 -7.70 17.49
N GLU A 430 -2.65 -7.15 16.28
CA GLU A 430 -3.08 -5.77 16.00
C GLU A 430 -4.62 -5.57 15.94
N ALA A 431 -5.37 -6.47 16.59
CA ALA A 431 -6.78 -6.28 16.94
C ALA A 431 -6.95 -5.52 18.29
N ILE A 432 -5.93 -4.80 18.75
CA ILE A 432 -6.13 -3.66 19.64
C ILE A 432 -6.34 -2.49 18.69
N GLY A 433 -7.59 -2.03 18.57
CA GLY A 433 -7.95 -0.90 17.71
C GLY A 433 -7.03 0.32 17.91
N PRO A 434 -7.09 1.33 17.04
CA PRO A 434 -6.20 2.49 17.10
C PRO A 434 -6.46 3.30 18.38
N ASP A 435 -5.88 2.89 19.51
CA ASP A 435 -5.94 3.61 20.78
C ASP A 435 -4.79 3.28 21.75
N VAL A 436 -3.60 2.95 21.22
CA VAL A 436 -2.35 2.95 22.02
C VAL A 436 -1.18 3.64 21.32
N ARG A 437 -1.45 4.66 20.48
CA ARG A 437 -0.61 5.86 20.58
C ARG A 437 -1.29 6.72 21.62
N ALA A 438 -0.74 6.74 22.83
CA ALA A 438 -1.11 7.67 23.88
C ALA A 438 -0.95 9.13 23.39
N LYS A 439 -1.93 9.63 22.61
CA LYS A 439 -2.31 11.03 22.70
C LYS A 439 -2.81 11.16 24.13
N ARG A 440 -1.98 11.78 24.98
CA ARG A 440 -2.37 12.19 26.32
C ARG A 440 -3.65 13.01 26.18
N SER A 441 -4.80 12.37 26.36
CA SER A 441 -6.08 13.05 26.46
C SER A 441 -6.02 13.89 27.73
N ARG A 442 -5.73 15.18 27.57
CA ARG A 442 -5.91 16.17 28.63
C ARG A 442 -7.40 16.46 28.68
N THR A 443 -8.10 15.90 29.67
CA THR A 443 -9.44 16.39 29.99
C THR A 443 -9.30 17.84 30.44
N THR A 444 -9.84 18.75 29.63
CA THR A 444 -9.83 20.18 29.89
C THR A 444 -11.22 20.57 30.36
N THR A 445 -11.35 20.94 31.63
CA THR A 445 -12.62 21.46 32.16
C THR A 445 -12.53 22.97 32.24
N VAL A 446 -13.48 23.66 31.62
CA VAL A 446 -13.63 25.12 31.71
C VAL A 446 -14.77 25.42 32.67
N THR A 447 -14.48 26.10 33.78
CA THR A 447 -15.49 26.54 34.73
C THR A 447 -15.61 28.07 34.68
N GLN A 448 -16.83 28.58 34.57
CA GLN A 448 -17.12 30.01 34.54
C GLN A 448 -17.39 30.51 35.96
N GLY A 449 -16.59 31.46 36.44
CA GLY A 449 -16.77 32.15 37.71
C GLY A 449 -16.86 33.67 37.52
N LYS A 450 -17.17 34.40 38.59
CA LYS A 450 -17.04 35.85 38.66
C LYS A 450 -15.98 36.21 39.69
N ASP A 451 -15.14 37.19 39.39
CA ASP A 451 -14.20 37.73 40.38
C ASP A 451 -14.94 38.58 41.43
N LEU A 452 -14.20 39.02 42.45
CA LEU A 452 -14.72 39.84 43.56
C LEU A 452 -15.27 41.22 43.11
N ASN A 453 -15.05 41.61 41.85
CA ASN A 453 -15.57 42.83 41.24
C ASN A 453 -16.69 42.54 40.21
N GLY A 454 -17.18 41.30 40.13
CA GLY A 454 -18.30 40.89 39.29
C GLY A 454 -17.93 40.64 37.81
N LYS A 455 -16.65 40.65 37.45
CA LYS A 455 -16.19 40.34 36.09
C LYS A 455 -16.14 38.82 35.89
N VAL A 456 -16.68 38.36 34.76
CA VAL A 456 -16.68 36.94 34.39
C VAL A 456 -15.26 36.49 34.05
N ILE A 457 -14.81 35.41 34.69
CA ILE A 457 -13.52 34.76 34.47
C ILE A 457 -13.73 33.27 34.19
N HIS A 458 -12.99 32.74 33.22
CA HIS A 458 -13.00 31.31 32.87
C HIS A 458 -11.74 30.66 33.42
N THR A 459 -11.89 29.62 34.24
CA THR A 459 -10.77 28.84 34.78
C THR A 459 -10.68 27.52 34.02
N VAL A 460 -9.49 27.23 33.48
CA VAL A 460 -9.21 26.02 32.70
C VAL A 460 -8.33 25.10 33.55
N THR A 461 -8.84 23.94 33.93
CA THR A 461 -8.07 22.91 34.66
C THR A 461 -7.85 21.69 33.79
N SER A 462 -6.61 21.19 33.75
CA SER A 462 -6.24 19.93 33.08
C SER A 462 -5.65 18.94 34.07
N SER A 463 -6.17 17.71 34.12
CA SER A 463 -5.65 16.62 34.94
C SER A 463 -5.24 15.42 34.08
N SER A 464 -4.16 14.73 34.44
CA SER A 464 -3.70 13.49 33.81
C SER A 464 -4.01 12.28 34.71
N PRO A 465 -4.48 11.13 34.21
CA PRO A 465 -4.69 9.94 35.02
C PRO A 465 -3.38 9.31 35.52
N SER A 466 -3.37 8.82 36.75
CA SER A 466 -2.23 8.19 37.43
C SER A 466 -2.04 6.72 37.03
N GLY A 467 -0.84 6.36 36.55
CA GLY A 467 -0.06 5.13 36.78
C GLY A 467 -0.66 3.72 36.51
N LEU A 468 0.15 2.85 35.91
CA LEU A 468 -0.10 1.40 35.72
C LEU A 468 -0.52 0.68 37.02
N THR A 469 -1.49 -0.23 36.92
CA THR A 469 -2.01 -1.05 38.02
C THR A 469 -0.98 -2.08 38.51
N GLY A 470 -1.13 -2.56 39.76
CA GLY A 470 -0.22 -3.55 40.36
C GLY A 470 -0.07 -4.86 39.57
N LYS A 471 -1.12 -5.30 38.85
CA LYS A 471 -1.08 -6.48 37.97
C LYS A 471 -0.18 -6.26 36.74
N GLN A 472 -0.16 -5.06 36.17
CA GLN A 472 0.66 -4.73 35.00
C GLN A 472 2.15 -4.65 35.36
N LYS A 473 2.48 -4.20 36.57
CA LYS A 473 3.87 -4.18 37.08
C LYS A 473 4.42 -5.58 37.36
N ASN A 474 3.57 -6.51 37.81
CA ASN A 474 4.00 -7.88 38.08
C ASN A 474 4.23 -8.67 36.78
N LYS A 475 3.40 -8.48 35.75
CA LYS A 475 3.60 -9.10 34.43
C LYS A 475 4.86 -8.57 33.72
N ALA A 476 5.18 -7.28 33.88
CA ALA A 476 6.43 -6.70 33.37
C ALA A 476 7.68 -7.22 34.11
N ARG A 477 7.56 -7.58 35.40
CA ARG A 477 8.65 -8.20 36.17
C ARG A 477 8.89 -9.65 35.81
N GLU A 478 7.83 -10.41 35.50
CA GLU A 478 7.95 -11.78 34.98
C GLU A 478 8.58 -11.85 33.58
N LEU A 479 8.38 -10.83 32.75
CA LEU A 479 8.82 -10.80 31.35
C LEU A 479 10.28 -10.36 31.13
N LEU A 480 10.94 -9.72 32.12
CA LEU A 480 12.22 -9.04 31.88
C LEU A 480 13.46 -9.68 32.51
N GLY A 481 13.32 -10.68 33.38
CA GLY A 481 14.47 -11.27 34.08
C GLY A 481 15.16 -10.27 35.01
N ASP A 482 15.65 -10.73 36.17
CA ASP A 482 16.31 -9.86 37.14
C ASP A 482 17.69 -9.42 36.63
N ASP A 483 17.76 -8.27 35.92
CA ASP A 483 18.88 -7.31 35.99
C ASP A 483 18.73 -6.12 35.01
N VAL A 484 17.88 -5.14 35.32
CA VAL A 484 18.01 -3.77 34.77
C VAL A 484 17.62 -2.73 35.83
N LYS A 485 18.58 -1.92 36.30
CA LYS A 485 18.32 -0.75 37.16
C LYS A 485 17.78 0.42 36.32
N LEU A 486 16.56 0.87 36.62
CA LEU A 486 15.98 2.09 36.04
C LEU A 486 16.57 3.36 36.70
N PRO A 487 16.92 4.41 35.93
CA PRO A 487 17.41 5.67 36.49
C PRO A 487 16.27 6.51 37.08
N LYS A 488 16.54 7.14 38.24
CA LYS A 488 15.65 8.13 38.87
C LYS A 488 15.77 9.47 38.15
N VAL A 489 14.63 10.07 37.78
CA VAL A 489 14.55 11.45 37.27
C VAL A 489 13.83 12.32 38.30
N GLU A 490 14.49 13.39 38.75
CA GLU A 490 13.90 14.45 39.57
C GLU A 490 13.21 15.51 38.68
N PRO A 491 12.12 16.16 39.15
CA PRO A 491 11.36 17.12 38.34
C PRO A 491 11.97 18.54 38.41
N GLY A 492 12.38 19.08 37.26
CA GLY A 492 12.76 20.48 37.08
C GLY A 492 11.78 21.23 36.18
N ASN A 493 11.17 22.29 36.72
CA ASN A 493 10.30 23.23 36.02
C ASN A 493 11.02 23.92 34.84
N LYS A 494 10.35 24.04 33.68
CA LYS A 494 10.62 25.12 32.72
C LYS A 494 9.34 25.72 32.14
N VAL A 495 9.35 27.04 32.18
CA VAL A 495 8.34 28.03 31.78
C VAL A 495 8.33 28.17 30.25
N LEU A 496 7.13 28.28 29.67
CA LEU A 496 6.87 28.68 28.29
C LEU A 496 6.89 30.20 28.19
N HIS A 497 7.56 30.75 27.17
CA HIS A 497 7.34 32.13 26.72
C HIS A 497 6.86 32.15 25.26
N GLU A 498 5.87 33.00 25.05
CA GLU A 498 5.08 33.21 23.82
C GLU A 498 5.83 33.97 22.72
N HIS A 499 5.31 33.81 21.50
CA HIS A 499 5.62 34.58 20.31
C HIS A 499 5.26 36.07 20.44
N HIS A 500 6.15 36.95 19.99
CA HIS A 500 5.79 38.20 19.35
C HIS A 500 6.56 38.33 18.04
N GLY A 501 5.84 38.68 16.96
CA GLY A 501 6.45 39.09 15.70
C GLY A 501 6.77 40.58 15.70
N GLU A 502 7.79 40.98 14.93
CA GLU A 502 7.82 42.28 14.26
C GLU A 502 8.94 42.35 13.20
N GLN A 503 8.79 43.35 12.34
CA GLN A 503 9.35 43.53 11.01
C GLN A 503 10.81 44.04 10.95
N ARG A 504 11.42 43.84 9.77
CA ARG A 504 12.39 44.70 9.05
C ARG A 504 13.69 45.15 9.75
N GLY A 505 14.82 44.90 9.07
CA GLY A 505 16.05 45.68 9.27
C GLY A 505 17.25 45.21 8.43
N ILE A 506 17.55 45.92 7.35
CA ILE A 506 18.79 45.83 6.57
C ILE A 506 19.93 46.55 7.31
N ARG A 507 21.10 45.90 7.41
CA ARG A 507 22.50 46.41 7.50
C ARG A 507 23.35 45.20 7.97
N GLY A 508 24.42 44.71 7.33
CA GLY A 508 25.48 45.37 6.57
C GLY A 508 26.61 45.75 7.52
N THR A 509 27.64 44.90 7.66
CA THR A 509 29.05 45.26 7.94
C THR A 509 29.99 44.06 7.83
N GLU A 510 31.16 44.35 7.29
CA GLU A 510 32.27 43.48 6.88
C GLU A 510 33.12 42.95 8.04
N GLY A 511 33.85 41.86 7.75
CA GLY A 511 35.29 41.75 8.01
C GLY A 511 35.75 41.29 9.41
N GLN A 512 36.35 40.11 9.48
CA GLN A 512 37.81 39.98 9.63
C GLN A 512 38.27 38.52 9.58
N LEU A 513 39.29 38.31 8.75
CA LEU A 513 40.21 37.18 8.77
C LEU A 513 41.07 37.24 10.04
N GLU A 514 41.36 36.09 10.64
CA GLU A 514 42.74 35.76 11.03
C GLU A 514 42.94 34.24 11.13
N ARG A 515 44.15 33.83 10.73
CA ARG A 515 44.69 32.47 10.56
C ARG A 515 45.73 32.23 11.67
N VAL A 516 46.37 31.05 11.63
CA VAL A 516 47.62 30.61 12.33
C VAL A 516 47.31 29.76 13.59
N GLN A 517 47.84 28.56 13.86
CA GLN A 517 48.83 27.61 13.29
C GLN A 517 48.52 26.21 13.92
N ALA A 518 48.52 25.10 13.19
CA ALA A 518 49.63 24.16 12.92
C ALA A 518 50.24 23.42 14.14
N SER A 519 50.12 22.08 14.14
CA SER A 519 51.16 21.16 14.63
C SER A 519 51.09 19.83 13.91
N SER A 520 52.28 19.32 13.54
CA SER A 520 52.59 18.25 12.60
C SER A 520 53.23 17.03 13.27
N SER A 521 53.07 15.84 12.66
CA SER A 521 54.05 14.72 12.59
C SER A 521 53.43 13.66 11.65
N GLY A 522 53.99 13.13 10.55
CA GLY A 522 55.37 12.77 10.15
C GLY A 522 55.32 11.28 9.74
N ALA A 523 55.13 10.91 8.47
CA ALA A 523 56.10 10.73 7.36
C ALA A 523 56.68 9.30 7.21
N LYS A 524 56.58 8.74 5.98
CA LYS A 524 57.59 7.98 5.17
C LYS A 524 56.90 7.35 3.93
N HIS A 525 57.12 7.87 2.70
CA HIS A 525 58.10 7.47 1.65
C HIS A 525 57.73 6.19 0.87
N GLY A 526 57.78 6.07 -0.47
CA GLY A 526 58.23 6.92 -1.61
C GLY A 526 57.52 6.48 -2.92
N GLY A 527 57.36 7.33 -3.95
CA GLY A 527 58.27 7.54 -5.12
C GLY A 527 57.88 6.60 -6.29
N ALA A 528 57.75 6.95 -7.57
CA ALA A 528 58.00 8.16 -8.37
C ALA A 528 57.29 8.07 -9.77
N ALA A 529 57.02 9.24 -10.38
CA ALA A 529 57.02 9.69 -11.82
C ALA A 529 56.65 8.71 -12.99
N CYS A 530 55.94 9.09 -14.07
CA CYS A 530 56.08 10.16 -15.09
C CYS A 530 54.77 10.24 -15.95
N LYS A 531 54.15 11.40 -16.25
CA LYS A 531 54.35 12.45 -17.30
C LYS A 531 53.65 12.24 -18.69
N GLU A 532 52.87 13.27 -19.09
CA GLU A 532 52.59 13.84 -20.45
C GLU A 532 51.79 13.02 -21.51
N CYS A 533 50.87 13.53 -22.37
CA CYS A 533 50.47 14.86 -22.95
C CYS A 533 48.96 14.85 -23.39
N ALA A 534 48.15 15.93 -23.22
CA ALA A 534 47.80 17.08 -24.10
C ALA A 534 46.82 16.78 -25.29
N GLU A 535 45.56 17.28 -25.26
CA GLU A 535 44.97 18.45 -26.01
C GLU A 535 44.58 18.13 -27.49
N ALA A 536 43.51 18.61 -28.17
CA ALA A 536 42.77 19.88 -28.15
C ALA A 536 41.44 19.85 -28.98
N GLN A 537 40.71 20.99 -28.93
CA GLN A 537 39.76 21.63 -29.90
C GLN A 537 38.32 21.83 -29.37
N MET A 538 37.89 23.01 -28.88
CA MET A 538 37.64 24.35 -29.46
C MET A 538 36.28 24.55 -30.18
N LYS A 539 35.50 25.49 -29.64
CA LYS A 539 34.22 26.07 -30.12
C LYS A 539 34.46 27.34 -30.96
N ASN A 540 33.56 27.61 -31.92
CA ASN A 540 33.12 28.92 -32.47
C ASN A 540 31.87 28.63 -33.32
N GLY A 541 30.81 29.45 -33.51
CA GLY A 541 30.56 30.85 -33.19
C GLY A 541 30.03 31.64 -34.41
N VAL A 542 28.70 31.59 -34.67
CA VAL A 542 27.81 32.71 -35.08
C VAL A 542 27.84 33.36 -36.51
N ARG A 543 26.62 33.52 -37.09
CA ARG A 543 25.99 34.64 -37.89
C ARG A 543 25.64 34.52 -39.41
N ASN A 544 24.33 34.72 -39.66
CA ASN A 544 23.58 35.52 -40.66
C ASN A 544 23.50 35.24 -42.20
N ALA A 545 22.24 34.97 -42.62
CA ALA A 545 21.39 35.60 -43.66
C ALA A 545 21.92 35.90 -45.10
N THR A 546 21.23 35.39 -46.12
CA THR A 546 20.37 36.11 -47.12
C THR A 546 19.93 35.16 -48.26
N GLY A 547 18.76 35.43 -48.86
CA GLY A 547 18.10 34.58 -49.87
C GLY A 547 18.45 34.85 -51.33
N ILE A 548 17.69 34.18 -52.22
CA ILE A 548 17.38 34.38 -53.67
C ILE A 548 16.96 32.98 -54.20
N GLN A 549 15.67 32.72 -54.46
CA GLN A 549 14.95 32.79 -55.75
C GLN A 549 15.50 31.91 -56.89
N GLU A 550 14.79 30.85 -57.30
CA GLU A 550 13.99 30.79 -58.56
C GLU A 550 13.45 29.38 -58.91
N LYS A 551 12.14 29.36 -59.21
CA LYS A 551 11.38 28.69 -60.30
C LYS A 551 11.65 27.22 -60.71
N PHE A 552 10.58 26.41 -60.74
CA PHE A 552 9.77 25.98 -61.91
C PHE A 552 8.88 24.80 -61.42
N GLY A 553 7.54 24.88 -61.49
CA GLY A 553 6.71 24.36 -62.60
C GLY A 553 6.63 22.83 -62.54
N GLY A 554 5.50 22.12 -62.54
CA GLY A 554 4.06 22.36 -62.67
C GLY A 554 3.39 20.96 -62.62
N GLU A 555 2.06 20.94 -62.51
CA GLU A 555 1.11 19.86 -62.93
C GLU A 555 1.54 18.39 -62.73
N GLY A 556 0.89 17.58 -61.90
CA GLY A 556 -0.54 17.31 -61.88
C GLY A 556 -0.78 15.79 -61.94
N ARG A 557 -1.98 15.40 -61.48
CA ARG A 557 -2.70 14.12 -61.67
C ARG A 557 -2.87 13.19 -60.47
N ARG A 558 -4.13 12.78 -60.40
CA ARG A 558 -4.89 11.93 -59.49
C ARG A 558 -4.43 10.46 -59.56
N PHE A 559 -4.52 9.79 -58.39
CA PHE A 559 -5.10 8.46 -58.04
C PHE A 559 -5.24 7.37 -59.14
N PRO A 560 -5.25 6.04 -58.83
CA PRO A 560 -5.81 5.46 -57.58
C PRO A 560 -5.19 4.14 -57.01
N LYS A 561 -5.66 3.85 -55.78
CA LYS A 561 -6.10 2.57 -55.17
C LYS A 561 -5.25 1.29 -55.16
N CYS A 562 -5.30 0.72 -53.96
CA CYS A 562 -5.02 -0.62 -53.48
C CYS A 562 -5.62 -1.78 -54.30
N GLY A 563 -4.94 -2.93 -54.19
CA GLY A 563 -5.46 -4.28 -54.38
C GLY A 563 -4.35 -5.29 -54.07
N GLY A 564 -4.50 -6.08 -53.00
CA GLY A 564 -3.55 -7.08 -52.52
C GLY A 564 -3.85 -7.45 -51.09
#